data_AF-A0A821PHN2-F1
#
_entry.id   AF-A0A821PHN2-F1
#
_cell.length_a   1.000
_cell.length_b   1.000
_cell.length_c   1.000
_cell.angle_alpha   90.00
_cell.angle_beta   90.00
_cell.angle_gamma   90.00
#
_symmetry.space_group_name_H-M   'P 1'
#
loop_
_entity.id
_entity.type
_entity.pdbx_description
1 polymer ?
#
loop_
_entity_poly.entity_id
_entity_poly.type
_entity_poly.pdbx_seq_one_letter_code
_entity_poly.pdbx_strand_id
1 'polypeptide(L)'
;MGISHCLSHLLWSIFTQATGCRIFTNGADLVQTFELYSRNNALQSTTLFVTFNIHELCTKFSHDIMFKALEHLLLTYGTEETMDGLTIETILQLVRLVLGNQFFVYQNRLYQQTIGNGSGCPLTIPLTYIYLCYCQPAWMSVLMAQKQQNELFGRFQYDVFLTWNRSEDQLQFLFEKPITLEKHHRAIHIEPSIGTMFHFLDVVLGHHHGHLHTRIYHDPVMDQYELPNKFEDETCLSSRLLQMILMYAVRCCSNEESFHFERRYIKLVYLLYDFSVHFIDDSIQQFYKQFHASEVHYLIDRIPYETLRKRVIQRYEQLIVLKNRWSMEIQMIQPIFFSDPSMLDYFKHHFFDLLEKCFLFEPEFHENEIEIRLDFINNIPPSIMKYFEQQKPLRHILMLPMEKKNRNKYESNDGHEKTI
;
A
#
# COMPACT_ATOMS: atom_id res chain seq x y z
N MET A 1 -9.82 -12.84 13.44
CA MET A 1 -8.78 -11.82 13.71
C MET A 1 -7.85 -12.38 14.79
N GLY A 2 -6.56 -12.57 14.48
CA GLY A 2 -5.59 -13.17 15.42
C GLY A 2 -5.04 -12.18 16.46
N ILE A 3 -4.43 -12.69 17.54
CA ILE A 3 -3.85 -11.88 18.64
C ILE A 3 -2.91 -10.79 18.11
N SER A 4 -2.06 -11.11 17.13
CA SER A 4 -1.11 -10.15 16.54
C SER A 4 -1.77 -8.96 15.85
N HIS A 5 -2.92 -9.15 15.20
CA HIS A 5 -3.67 -8.06 14.57
C HIS A 5 -4.30 -7.13 15.60
N CYS A 6 -4.92 -7.69 16.64
CA CYS A 6 -5.50 -6.91 17.73
C CYS A 6 -4.44 -6.07 18.45
N LEU A 7 -3.30 -6.69 18.79
CA LEU A 7 -2.18 -5.98 19.40
C LEU A 7 -1.60 -4.92 18.44
N SER A 8 -1.46 -5.21 17.15
CA SER A 8 -0.97 -4.23 16.17
C SER A 8 -1.85 -2.99 16.14
N HIS A 9 -3.18 -3.16 16.09
CA HIS A 9 -4.13 -2.05 16.12
C HIS A 9 -3.99 -1.21 17.39
N LEU A 10 -3.92 -1.87 18.55
CA LEU A 10 -3.73 -1.22 19.84
C LEU A 10 -2.44 -0.40 19.89
N LEU A 11 -1.31 -1.00 19.53
CA LEU A 11 0.00 -0.34 19.55
C LEU A 11 0.06 0.83 18.57
N TRP A 12 -0.56 0.70 17.40
CA TRP A 12 -0.65 1.80 16.45
C TRP A 12 -1.49 2.95 16.96
N SER A 13 -2.60 2.67 17.63
CA SER A 13 -3.45 3.69 18.24
C SER A 13 -2.65 4.54 19.22
N ILE A 14 -1.94 3.89 20.16
CA ILE A 14 -1.12 4.56 21.17
C ILE A 14 0.03 5.35 20.51
N PHE A 15 0.77 4.72 19.59
CA PHE A 15 1.90 5.37 18.93
C PHE A 15 1.45 6.59 18.09
N THR A 16 0.35 6.46 17.35
CA THR A 16 -0.23 7.53 16.54
C THR A 16 -0.74 8.66 17.41
N GLN A 17 -1.40 8.34 18.53
CA GLN A 17 -1.84 9.33 19.48
C GLN A 17 -0.65 10.11 20.08
N ALA A 18 0.45 9.44 20.40
CA ALA A 18 1.64 10.08 20.94
C ALA A 18 2.34 10.98 19.90
N THR A 19 2.57 10.47 18.68
CA THR A 19 3.47 11.08 17.69
C THR A 19 2.77 11.87 16.59
N GLY A 20 1.47 11.68 16.39
CA GLY A 20 0.75 12.22 15.24
C GLY A 20 1.07 11.52 13.92
N CYS A 21 1.72 10.34 13.96
CA CYS A 21 2.08 9.56 12.78
C CYS A 21 0.86 9.29 11.89
N ARG A 22 0.97 9.64 10.61
CA ARG A 22 -0.05 9.31 9.60
C ARG A 22 0.34 8.07 8.82
N ILE A 23 -0.64 7.22 8.52
CA ILE A 23 -0.47 6.09 7.62
C ILE A 23 -0.95 6.56 6.26
N PHE A 24 -0.06 6.54 5.27
CA PHE A 24 -0.43 6.78 3.89
C PHE A 24 -0.81 5.46 3.25
N THR A 25 -1.88 5.49 2.47
CA THR A 25 -2.39 4.30 1.77
C THR A 25 -2.00 4.27 0.31
N ASN A 26 -1.91 5.43 -0.34
CA ASN A 26 -1.48 5.62 -1.72
C ASN A 26 -0.98 7.05 -1.96
N GLY A 27 -0.44 7.31 -3.15
CA GLY A 27 0.07 8.62 -3.55
C GLY A 27 -0.99 9.72 -3.53
N ALA A 28 -2.25 9.41 -3.83
CA ALA A 28 -3.31 10.43 -3.82
C ALA A 28 -3.66 10.92 -2.40
N ASP A 29 -3.66 10.03 -1.40
CA ASP A 29 -3.81 10.37 0.03
C ASP A 29 -2.64 11.26 0.51
N LEU A 30 -1.43 10.94 0.07
CA LEU A 30 -0.23 11.75 0.30
C LEU A 30 -0.38 13.16 -0.27
N VAL A 31 -0.74 13.28 -1.55
CA VAL A 31 -0.94 14.58 -2.21
C VAL A 31 -2.02 15.39 -1.50
N GLN A 32 -3.17 14.80 -1.19
CA GLN A 32 -4.25 15.50 -0.47
C GLN A 32 -3.79 16.03 0.89
N THR A 33 -3.01 15.25 1.63
CA THR A 33 -2.44 15.68 2.91
C THR A 33 -1.48 16.86 2.74
N PHE A 34 -0.59 16.81 1.74
CA PHE A 34 0.34 17.91 1.45
C PHE A 34 -0.36 19.17 0.95
N GLU A 35 -1.46 19.04 0.21
CA GLU A 35 -2.26 20.20 -0.19
C GLU A 35 -2.90 20.90 1.00
N LEU A 36 -3.42 20.13 1.96
CA LEU A 36 -3.96 20.69 3.21
C LEU A 36 -2.85 21.39 4.01
N TYR A 37 -1.68 20.77 4.09
CA TYR A 37 -0.51 21.35 4.75
C TYR A 37 -0.06 22.66 4.08
N SER A 38 -0.02 22.69 2.74
CA SER A 38 0.30 23.89 1.95
C SER A 38 -0.75 24.99 2.12
N ARG A 39 -2.06 24.67 2.08
CA ARG A 39 -3.16 25.63 2.30
C ARG A 39 -3.13 26.27 3.69
N ASN A 40 -2.59 25.56 4.67
CA ASN A 40 -2.41 26.07 6.03
C ASN A 40 -1.14 26.92 6.19
N ASN A 41 -0.46 27.28 5.10
CA ASN A 41 0.81 28.03 5.08
C ASN A 41 1.94 27.35 5.86
N ALA A 42 1.87 26.04 6.05
CA ALA A 42 2.93 25.28 6.72
C ALA A 42 4.06 24.88 5.75
N LEU A 43 3.77 24.77 4.45
CA LEU A 43 4.77 24.56 3.41
C LEU A 43 5.49 25.88 3.07
N GLN A 44 6.71 26.01 3.56
CA GLN A 44 7.58 27.17 3.40
C GLN A 44 8.58 26.94 2.26
N SER A 45 9.14 28.03 1.73
CA SER A 45 10.23 27.95 0.74
C SER A 45 11.50 27.28 1.26
N THR A 46 11.64 27.13 2.57
CA THR A 46 12.74 26.46 3.26
C THR A 46 12.37 25.07 3.78
N THR A 47 11.15 24.59 3.53
CA THR A 47 10.73 23.26 4.01
C THR A 47 11.61 22.19 3.39
N LEU A 48 12.23 21.37 4.23
CA LEU A 48 12.91 20.17 3.82
C LEU A 48 11.95 18.98 3.94
N PHE A 49 12.01 18.12 2.94
CA PHE A 49 11.41 16.81 2.96
C PHE A 49 12.49 15.80 3.31
N VAL A 50 12.17 14.93 4.25
CA VAL A 50 13.11 13.94 4.76
C VAL A 50 12.43 12.59 4.65
N THR A 51 13.10 11.65 4.01
CA THR A 51 12.64 10.27 3.87
C THR A 51 13.72 9.31 4.31
N PHE A 52 13.33 8.19 4.88
CA PHE A 52 14.23 7.12 5.25
C PHE A 52 13.48 5.81 5.41
N ASN A 53 14.20 4.70 5.32
CA ASN A 53 13.64 3.36 5.44
C ASN A 53 14.13 2.68 6.72
N ILE A 54 13.23 1.99 7.44
CA ILE A 54 13.55 1.28 8.68
C ILE A 54 13.47 -0.25 8.56
N HIS A 55 13.41 -0.80 7.35
CA HIS A 55 13.25 -2.24 7.11
C HIS A 55 14.36 -3.07 7.77
N GLU A 56 15.61 -2.59 7.72
CA GLU A 56 16.71 -3.32 8.36
C GLU A 56 16.53 -3.48 9.87
N LEU A 57 15.84 -2.53 10.53
CA LEU A 57 15.64 -2.55 11.96
C LEU A 57 14.69 -3.68 12.39
N CYS A 58 13.67 -3.98 11.59
CA CYS A 58 12.67 -4.98 11.94
C CYS A 58 13.22 -6.40 12.02
N THR A 59 14.29 -6.69 11.27
CA THR A 59 14.94 -8.00 11.24
C THR A 59 16.04 -8.16 12.31
N LYS A 60 16.42 -7.07 12.98
CA LYS A 60 17.63 -7.01 13.83
C LYS A 60 17.38 -6.61 15.29
N PHE A 61 16.18 -6.18 15.65
CA PHE A 61 15.94 -5.73 17.03
C PHE A 61 16.00 -6.87 18.05
N SER A 62 16.57 -6.60 19.23
CA SER A 62 16.58 -7.55 20.35
C SER A 62 15.20 -7.60 21.00
N HIS A 63 14.67 -8.81 21.24
CA HIS A 63 13.39 -8.98 21.94
C HIS A 63 13.45 -8.40 23.36
N ASP A 64 14.55 -8.56 24.08
CA ASP A 64 14.70 -8.05 25.46
C ASP A 64 14.63 -6.51 25.52
N ILE A 65 15.30 -5.85 24.58
CA ILE A 65 15.24 -4.38 24.47
C ILE A 65 13.85 -3.96 23.97
N MET A 66 13.25 -4.72 23.06
CA MET A 66 11.90 -4.46 22.57
C MET A 66 10.86 -4.53 23.70
N PHE A 67 10.96 -5.48 24.63
CA PHE A 67 10.03 -5.52 25.77
C PHE A 67 10.19 -4.29 26.67
N LYS A 68 11.43 -3.85 26.95
CA LYS A 68 11.69 -2.60 27.70
C LYS A 68 11.14 -1.37 26.98
N ALA A 69 11.33 -1.32 25.67
CA ALA A 69 10.84 -0.23 24.83
C ALA A 69 9.31 -0.18 24.77
N LEU A 70 8.67 -1.34 24.64
CA LEU A 70 7.21 -1.46 24.67
C LEU A 70 6.64 -1.07 26.04
N GLU A 71 7.20 -1.62 27.13
CA GLU A 71 6.80 -1.27 28.49
C GLU A 71 6.93 0.24 28.73
N HIS A 72 8.05 0.84 28.31
CA HIS A 72 8.26 2.28 28.42
C HIS A 72 7.20 3.08 27.66
N LEU A 73 6.87 2.69 26.42
CA LEU A 73 5.81 3.34 25.65
C LEU A 73 4.45 3.25 26.37
N LEU A 74 4.08 2.05 26.82
CA LEU A 74 2.78 1.80 27.47
C LEU A 74 2.66 2.57 28.79
N LEU A 75 3.71 2.61 29.60
CA LEU A 75 3.72 3.38 30.86
C LEU A 75 3.68 4.89 30.63
N THR A 76 4.32 5.38 29.57
CA THR A 76 4.46 6.82 29.33
C THR A 76 3.27 7.41 28.58
N TYR A 77 2.69 6.64 27.65
CA TYR A 77 1.69 7.13 26.70
C TYR A 77 0.38 6.33 26.71
N GLY A 78 0.31 5.22 27.45
CA GLY A 78 -0.96 4.57 27.74
C GLY A 78 -1.84 5.50 28.56
N THR A 79 -3.06 5.77 28.08
CA THR A 79 -3.96 6.75 28.69
C THR A 79 -4.76 6.20 29.87
N GLU A 80 -4.76 4.88 30.06
CA GLU A 80 -5.63 4.18 31.00
C GLU A 80 -4.88 3.05 31.72
N GLU A 81 -5.33 2.68 32.92
CA GLU A 81 -4.82 1.49 33.64
C GLU A 81 -5.01 0.20 32.81
N THR A 82 -6.04 0.18 31.96
CA THR A 82 -6.30 -0.87 30.98
C THR A 82 -6.49 -0.25 29.60
N MET A 83 -5.81 -0.75 28.56
CA MET A 83 -5.95 -0.27 27.19
C MET A 83 -6.71 -1.33 26.38
N ASP A 84 -7.90 -1.00 25.87
CA ASP A 84 -8.87 -1.95 25.29
C ASP A 84 -9.19 -3.13 26.24
N GLY A 85 -9.28 -2.85 27.55
CA GLY A 85 -9.53 -3.86 28.58
C GLY A 85 -8.34 -4.76 28.90
N LEU A 86 -7.16 -4.50 28.31
CA LEU A 86 -5.92 -5.23 28.60
C LEU A 86 -5.00 -4.42 29.52
N THR A 87 -4.47 -5.06 30.56
CA THR A 87 -3.41 -4.45 31.38
C THR A 87 -2.08 -4.41 30.62
N ILE A 88 -1.16 -3.52 31.02
CA ILE A 88 0.20 -3.45 30.46
C ILE A 88 0.88 -4.83 30.51
N GLU A 89 0.80 -5.52 31.64
CA GLU A 89 1.37 -6.86 31.82
C GLU A 89 0.78 -7.87 30.84
N THR A 90 -0.54 -7.83 30.62
CA THR A 90 -1.20 -8.71 29.65
C THR A 90 -0.70 -8.43 28.22
N ILE A 91 -0.56 -7.17 27.84
CA ILE A 91 -0.04 -6.78 26.53
C ILE A 91 1.39 -7.28 26.34
N LEU A 92 2.27 -7.09 27.34
CA LEU A 92 3.65 -7.57 27.31
C LEU A 92 3.71 -9.09 27.19
N GLN A 93 2.89 -9.83 27.94
CA GLN A 93 2.81 -11.29 27.86
C GLN A 93 2.32 -11.78 26.50
N LEU A 94 1.32 -11.13 25.92
CA LEU A 94 0.81 -11.49 24.60
C LEU A 94 1.81 -11.18 23.48
N VAL A 95 2.51 -10.03 23.53
CA VAL A 95 3.59 -9.73 22.58
C VAL A 95 4.74 -10.74 22.74
N ARG A 96 5.09 -11.10 23.98
CA ARG A 96 6.09 -12.13 24.26
C ARG A 96 5.69 -13.49 23.70
N LEU A 97 4.41 -13.85 23.82
CA LEU A 97 3.87 -15.07 23.23
C LEU A 97 4.02 -15.04 21.70
N VAL A 98 3.67 -13.93 21.04
CA VAL A 98 3.79 -13.82 19.58
C VAL A 98 5.24 -13.90 19.12
N LEU A 99 6.15 -13.12 19.73
CA LEU A 99 7.57 -13.10 19.37
C LEU A 99 8.28 -14.43 19.71
N GLY A 100 7.89 -15.08 20.81
CA GLY A 100 8.43 -16.38 21.20
C GLY A 100 7.95 -17.54 20.34
N ASN A 101 6.86 -17.38 19.59
CA ASN A 101 6.29 -18.43 18.74
C ASN A 101 6.46 -18.15 17.25
N GLN A 102 7.58 -17.52 16.87
CA GLN A 102 7.92 -17.27 15.48
C GLN A 102 8.81 -18.38 14.95
N PHE A 103 8.23 -19.23 14.11
CA PHE A 103 8.94 -20.35 13.51
C PHE A 103 8.94 -20.25 11.99
N PHE A 104 10.03 -20.65 11.36
CA PHE A 104 10.15 -20.76 9.91
C PHE A 104 10.88 -22.05 9.53
N VAL A 105 10.61 -22.54 8.32
CA VAL A 105 11.27 -23.74 7.79
C VAL A 105 12.30 -23.32 6.75
N TYR A 106 13.54 -23.77 6.93
CA TYR A 106 14.61 -23.57 5.97
C TYR A 106 15.38 -24.89 5.81
N GLN A 107 15.67 -25.30 4.56
CA GLN A 107 16.36 -26.57 4.28
C GLN A 107 15.76 -27.77 5.04
N ASN A 108 14.43 -27.86 5.07
CA ASN A 108 13.69 -28.92 5.75
C ASN A 108 13.96 -29.03 7.27
N ARG A 109 14.38 -27.94 7.90
CA ARG A 109 14.55 -27.81 9.36
C ARG A 109 13.69 -26.67 9.87
N LEU A 110 13.08 -26.88 11.04
CA LEU A 110 12.31 -25.86 11.75
C LEU A 110 13.27 -25.01 12.58
N TYR A 111 13.19 -23.70 12.42
CA TYR A 111 13.97 -22.72 13.18
C TYR A 111 13.03 -21.81 13.95
N GLN A 112 13.44 -21.40 15.14
CA GLN A 112 12.78 -20.36 15.91
C GLN A 112 13.54 -19.04 15.68
N GLN A 113 12.80 -17.98 15.37
CA GLN A 113 13.35 -16.65 15.26
C GLN A 113 13.51 -16.05 16.66
N THR A 114 14.75 -15.72 17.03
CA THR A 114 15.09 -15.18 18.35
C THR A 114 15.48 -13.70 18.32
N ILE A 115 15.56 -13.10 17.13
CA ILE A 115 15.94 -11.71 16.88
C ILE A 115 15.02 -11.14 15.80
N GLY A 116 14.63 -9.88 15.95
CA GLY A 116 13.74 -9.18 15.03
C GLY A 116 12.35 -9.81 15.01
N ASN A 117 11.63 -9.60 13.92
CA ASN A 117 10.29 -10.14 13.73
C ASN A 117 10.10 -10.57 12.26
N GLY A 118 9.31 -11.61 12.03
CA GLY A 118 9.01 -12.08 10.68
C GLY A 118 8.20 -11.03 9.89
N SER A 119 8.57 -10.76 8.63
CA SER A 119 7.99 -9.68 7.82
C SER A 119 6.46 -9.79 7.62
N GLY A 120 5.88 -10.99 7.71
CA GLY A 120 4.43 -11.22 7.62
C GLY A 120 3.66 -11.04 8.93
N CYS A 121 4.33 -10.73 10.05
CA CYS A 121 3.66 -10.51 11.33
C CYS A 121 3.11 -9.07 11.41
N PRO A 122 1.82 -8.87 11.76
CA PRO A 122 1.24 -7.54 11.93
C PRO A 122 1.97 -6.66 12.94
N LEU A 123 2.64 -7.27 13.93
CA LEU A 123 3.40 -6.56 14.96
C LEU A 123 4.75 -6.04 14.48
N THR A 124 5.25 -6.48 13.32
CA THR A 124 6.61 -6.16 12.86
C THR A 124 6.83 -4.67 12.75
N ILE A 125 5.94 -3.99 12.03
CA ILE A 125 6.05 -2.55 11.81
C ILE A 125 5.89 -1.78 13.14
N PRO A 126 4.80 -1.90 13.93
CA PRO A 126 4.64 -1.08 15.14
C PRO A 126 5.77 -1.28 16.15
N LEU A 127 6.23 -2.52 16.36
CA LEU A 127 7.35 -2.79 17.26
C LEU A 127 8.64 -2.13 16.76
N THR A 128 8.89 -2.12 15.45
CA THR A 128 10.09 -1.47 14.88
C THR A 128 10.12 0.03 15.16
N TYR A 129 8.99 0.73 15.06
CA TYR A 129 8.91 2.16 15.39
C TYR A 129 9.08 2.43 16.88
N ILE A 130 8.44 1.62 17.73
CA ILE A 130 8.59 1.73 19.18
C ILE A 130 10.06 1.52 19.58
N TYR A 131 10.70 0.52 18.97
CA TYR A 131 12.12 0.24 19.16
C TYR A 131 13.01 1.42 18.76
N LEU A 132 12.79 1.99 17.57
CA LEU A 132 13.51 3.17 17.08
C LEU A 132 13.44 4.33 18.08
N CYS A 133 12.23 4.69 18.51
CA CYS A 133 12.01 5.79 19.43
C CYS A 133 12.61 5.55 20.82
N TYR A 134 12.67 4.30 21.28
CA TYR A 134 13.29 3.96 22.56
C TYR A 134 14.81 4.01 22.51
N CYS A 135 15.42 3.39 21.48
CA CYS A 135 16.88 3.36 21.34
C CYS A 135 17.47 4.73 21.01
N GLN A 136 16.67 5.62 20.42
CA GLN A 136 17.05 6.99 20.13
C GLN A 136 15.98 7.96 20.64
N PRO A 137 15.99 8.31 21.95
CA PRO A 137 14.95 9.13 22.59
C PRO A 137 14.73 10.50 21.93
N ALA A 138 15.74 11.02 21.23
CA ALA A 138 15.63 12.23 20.43
C ALA A 138 14.47 12.15 19.42
N TRP A 139 14.23 10.99 18.79
CA TRP A 139 13.12 10.79 17.87
C TRP A 139 11.78 11.06 18.53
N MET A 140 11.50 10.47 19.69
CA MET A 140 10.21 10.67 20.35
C MET A 140 9.96 12.16 20.63
N SER A 141 10.99 12.87 21.12
CA SER A 141 10.90 14.32 21.38
C SER A 141 10.66 15.13 20.10
N VAL A 142 11.30 14.75 18.99
CA VAL A 142 11.17 15.42 17.71
C VAL A 142 9.78 15.19 17.11
N LEU A 143 9.30 13.95 17.10
CA LEU A 143 7.99 13.59 16.56
C LEU A 143 6.87 14.29 17.34
N MET A 144 6.98 14.36 18.66
CA MET A 144 6.03 15.12 19.49
C MET A 144 6.07 16.62 19.19
N ALA A 145 7.26 17.19 19.03
CA ALA A 145 7.42 18.59 18.67
C ALA A 145 6.91 18.88 17.25
N GLN A 146 7.06 17.95 16.30
CA GLN A 146 6.51 18.04 14.96
C GLN A 146 4.98 18.08 15.00
N LYS A 147 4.36 17.16 15.77
CA LYS A 147 2.92 17.16 16.00
C LYS A 147 2.41 18.51 16.53
N GLN A 148 3.10 19.09 17.52
CA GLN A 148 2.73 20.39 18.10
C GLN A 148 2.85 21.55 17.10
N GLN A 149 3.77 21.44 16.13
CA GLN A 149 4.01 22.45 15.09
C GLN A 149 3.17 22.21 13.83
N ASN A 150 2.28 21.21 13.83
CA ASN A 150 1.53 20.76 12.65
C ASN A 150 2.42 20.35 11.47
N GLU A 151 3.65 19.89 11.75
CA GLU A 151 4.50 19.26 10.75
C GLU A 151 3.94 17.89 10.36
N LEU A 152 4.16 17.48 9.11
CA LEU A 152 3.76 16.17 8.64
C LEU A 152 4.80 15.14 9.09
N PHE A 153 4.30 14.07 9.68
CA PHE A 153 5.02 12.84 9.94
C PHE A 153 4.14 11.68 9.52
N GLY A 154 4.68 10.78 8.72
CA GLY A 154 3.96 9.56 8.43
C GLY A 154 4.77 8.50 7.72
N ARG A 155 4.06 7.47 7.30
CA ARG A 155 4.68 6.22 6.85
C ARG A 155 3.86 5.49 5.81
N PHE A 156 4.57 4.67 5.06
CA PHE A 156 4.04 3.54 4.30
C PHE A 156 4.93 2.34 4.59
N GLN A 157 4.38 1.33 5.26
CA GLN A 157 5.16 0.19 5.76
C GLN A 157 6.44 0.63 6.53
N TYR A 158 7.62 0.35 5.98
CA TYR A 158 8.93 0.70 6.52
C TYR A 158 9.47 2.04 6.03
N ASP A 159 8.84 2.65 5.03
CA ASP A 159 9.21 3.96 4.54
C ASP A 159 8.58 5.03 5.42
N VAL A 160 9.43 5.95 5.85
CA VAL A 160 9.07 7.07 6.70
C VAL A 160 9.29 8.35 5.92
N PHE A 161 8.40 9.32 6.10
CA PHE A 161 8.66 10.69 5.69
C PHE A 161 8.33 11.67 6.81
N LEU A 162 8.97 12.83 6.74
CA LEU A 162 8.66 13.99 7.57
C LEU A 162 8.92 15.30 6.84
N THR A 163 8.16 16.34 7.19
CA THR A 163 8.47 17.72 6.83
C THR A 163 9.28 18.39 7.92
N TRP A 164 10.18 19.28 7.52
CA TRP A 164 11.13 19.92 8.41
C TRP A 164 11.33 21.40 8.07
N ASN A 165 10.86 22.29 8.95
CA ASN A 165 11.04 23.74 8.87
C ASN A 165 12.04 24.29 9.91
N ARG A 166 12.96 23.45 10.41
CA ARG A 166 13.99 23.85 11.39
C ARG A 166 15.38 23.76 10.75
N SER A 167 16.44 23.99 11.54
CA SER A 167 17.80 23.94 11.02
C SER A 167 18.19 22.55 10.55
N GLU A 168 19.00 22.50 9.49
CA GLU A 168 19.58 21.25 8.97
C GLU A 168 20.51 20.59 9.99
N ASP A 169 21.25 21.38 10.81
CA ASP A 169 22.09 20.85 11.89
C ASP A 169 21.31 20.00 12.91
N GLN A 170 20.09 20.44 13.26
CA GLN A 170 19.22 19.68 14.17
C GLN A 170 18.74 18.38 13.52
N LEU A 171 18.53 18.40 12.21
CA LEU A 171 18.14 17.22 11.45
C LEU A 171 19.32 16.24 11.37
N GLN A 172 20.52 16.73 11.06
CA GLN A 172 21.74 15.92 10.97
C GLN A 172 22.04 15.22 12.30
N PHE A 173 21.87 15.92 13.43
CA PHE A 173 22.04 15.33 14.77
C PHE A 173 21.14 14.09 15.01
N LEU A 174 19.96 14.01 14.39
CA LEU A 174 19.07 12.85 14.53
C LEU A 174 19.60 11.59 13.85
N PHE A 175 20.36 11.76 12.77
CA PHE A 175 20.85 10.66 11.93
C PHE A 175 22.35 10.34 12.15
N GLU A 176 23.12 11.26 12.74
CA GLU A 176 24.55 11.08 13.01
C GLU A 176 24.85 9.91 13.95
N LYS A 177 24.00 9.69 14.95
CA LYS A 177 24.20 8.64 15.94
C LYS A 177 23.64 7.33 15.39
N PRO A 178 24.45 6.27 15.23
CA PRO A 178 23.89 4.97 14.90
C PRO A 178 22.95 4.50 16.00
N ILE A 179 21.95 3.70 15.63
CA ILE A 179 21.15 2.97 16.60
C ILE A 179 22.08 1.93 17.20
N THR A 180 22.65 2.26 18.36
CA THR A 180 23.59 1.40 19.06
C THR A 180 22.77 0.39 19.83
N LEU A 181 22.51 -0.72 19.16
CA LEU A 181 22.11 -1.97 19.77
C LEU A 181 23.22 -2.37 20.78
N GLU A 182 22.90 -3.06 21.87
CA GLU A 182 23.87 -3.49 22.90
C GLU A 182 25.22 -3.96 22.32
N LYS A 183 26.31 -3.91 23.12
CA LYS A 183 27.73 -4.18 22.79
C LYS A 183 28.08 -5.29 21.76
N HIS A 184 27.15 -6.19 21.44
CA HIS A 184 27.32 -7.34 20.54
C HIS A 184 26.55 -7.26 19.22
N HIS A 185 25.80 -6.19 18.96
CA HIS A 185 25.00 -6.04 17.74
C HIS A 185 25.60 -4.99 16.80
N ARG A 186 25.54 -5.27 15.49
CA ARG A 186 26.00 -4.33 14.45
C ARG A 186 25.14 -3.07 14.50
N ALA A 187 25.78 -1.90 14.59
CA ALA A 187 25.09 -0.62 14.57
C ALA A 187 24.26 -0.49 13.28
N ILE A 188 23.01 -0.04 13.42
CA ILE A 188 22.14 0.23 12.27
C ILE A 188 22.22 1.72 11.98
N HIS A 189 22.63 2.03 10.75
CA HIS A 189 22.65 3.38 10.22
C HIS A 189 21.38 3.57 9.39
N ILE A 190 20.59 4.56 9.78
CA ILE A 190 19.48 5.04 8.97
C ILE A 190 20.05 6.12 8.06
N GLU A 191 20.00 5.90 6.76
CA GLU A 191 20.44 6.88 5.77
C GLU A 191 19.23 7.70 5.31
N PRO A 192 19.15 8.99 5.66
CA PRO A 192 18.07 9.84 5.20
C PRO A 192 18.35 10.39 3.80
N SER A 193 17.30 10.51 3.01
CA SER A 193 17.25 11.39 1.85
C SER A 193 16.59 12.70 2.25
N ILE A 194 17.32 13.80 2.13
CA ILE A 194 16.91 15.16 2.55
C ILE A 194 16.93 16.07 1.32
N GLY A 195 15.84 16.79 1.08
CA GLY A 195 15.78 17.76 -0.03
C GLY A 195 14.46 18.52 -0.12
N THR A 196 14.33 19.35 -1.14
CA THR A 196 13.07 20.07 -1.44
C THR A 196 12.18 19.32 -2.44
N MET A 197 12.66 18.18 -2.94
CA MET A 197 11.95 17.26 -3.81
C MET A 197 12.32 15.83 -3.44
N PHE A 198 11.35 14.94 -3.41
CA PHE A 198 11.51 13.51 -3.15
C PHE A 198 10.43 12.71 -3.87
N HIS A 199 10.61 11.40 -3.92
CA HIS A 199 9.53 10.47 -4.27
C HIS A 199 9.18 9.66 -3.03
N PHE A 200 7.88 9.38 -2.86
CA PHE A 200 7.37 8.51 -1.81
C PHE A 200 6.09 7.88 -2.32
N LEU A 201 5.98 6.56 -2.16
CA LEU A 201 5.06 5.76 -2.95
C LEU A 201 5.34 5.99 -4.45
N ASP A 202 4.30 6.20 -5.23
CA ASP A 202 4.27 6.43 -6.67
C ASP A 202 4.12 7.92 -7.03
N VAL A 203 4.51 8.83 -6.14
CA VAL A 203 4.42 10.28 -6.35
C VAL A 203 5.74 10.97 -6.08
N VAL A 204 6.15 11.83 -7.02
CA VAL A 204 7.17 12.84 -6.78
C VAL A 204 6.51 14.06 -6.16
N LEU A 205 6.97 14.45 -4.97
CA LEU A 205 6.60 15.70 -4.32
C LEU A 205 7.78 16.66 -4.33
N GLY A 206 7.50 17.90 -4.68
CA GLY A 206 8.43 19.01 -4.59
C GLY A 206 7.71 20.26 -4.14
N HIS A 207 8.45 21.31 -3.83
CA HIS A 207 7.87 22.64 -3.75
C HIS A 207 8.75 23.68 -4.44
N HIS A 208 8.11 24.68 -5.01
CA HIS A 208 8.76 25.85 -5.59
C HIS A 208 8.24 27.08 -4.86
N HIS A 209 9.12 27.72 -4.08
CA HIS A 209 8.78 28.89 -3.27
C HIS A 209 7.58 28.67 -2.33
N GLY A 210 7.46 27.49 -1.72
CA GLY A 210 6.35 27.14 -0.82
C GLY A 210 5.06 26.68 -1.53
N HIS A 211 5.06 26.66 -2.87
CA HIS A 211 3.96 26.08 -3.64
C HIS A 211 4.23 24.61 -3.93
N LEU A 212 3.27 23.76 -3.56
CA LEU A 212 3.35 22.32 -3.77
C LEU A 212 3.35 21.98 -5.27
N HIS A 213 4.30 21.14 -5.68
CA HIS A 213 4.39 20.58 -7.02
C HIS A 213 4.40 19.05 -6.92
N THR A 214 3.47 18.38 -7.60
CA THR A 214 3.36 16.93 -7.56
C THR A 214 3.14 16.34 -8.95
N ARG A 215 3.68 15.14 -9.16
CA ARG A 215 3.51 14.32 -10.37
C ARG A 215 3.66 12.85 -10.02
N ILE A 216 3.13 11.96 -10.86
CA ILE A 216 3.34 10.52 -10.67
C ILE A 216 4.82 10.18 -10.92
N TYR A 217 5.34 9.30 -10.07
CA TYR A 217 6.64 8.68 -10.19
C TYR A 217 6.48 7.31 -10.83
N HIS A 218 7.26 7.05 -11.87
CA HIS A 218 7.36 5.74 -12.51
C HIS A 218 8.74 5.16 -12.23
N ASP A 219 8.79 4.00 -11.60
CA ASP A 219 10.04 3.28 -11.34
C ASP A 219 10.40 2.46 -12.58
N PRO A 220 11.50 2.79 -13.28
CA PRO A 220 11.89 2.09 -14.50
C PRO A 220 12.20 0.60 -14.31
N VAL A 221 12.40 0.13 -13.08
CA VAL A 221 12.66 -1.27 -12.74
C VAL A 221 11.38 -2.01 -12.38
N MET A 222 10.47 -1.38 -11.61
CA MET A 222 9.23 -2.00 -11.14
C MET A 222 8.05 -1.84 -12.12
N ASP A 223 8.00 -0.75 -12.88
CA ASP A 223 6.99 -0.52 -13.92
C ASP A 223 7.30 -1.28 -15.21
N GLN A 224 7.89 -2.48 -15.08
CA GLN A 224 7.76 -3.49 -16.12
C GLN A 224 6.29 -3.83 -16.17
N TYR A 225 5.61 -3.09 -17.04
CA TYR A 225 4.18 -3.09 -17.20
C TYR A 225 3.66 -4.53 -17.10
N GLU A 226 2.62 -4.73 -16.33
CA GLU A 226 1.69 -5.85 -16.44
C GLU A 226 0.28 -5.25 -16.42
N LEU A 227 -0.13 -4.57 -17.50
CA LEU A 227 -1.57 -4.48 -17.71
C LEU A 227 -2.04 -5.92 -17.93
N PRO A 228 -3.20 -6.33 -17.40
CA PRO A 228 -3.71 -7.67 -17.62
C PRO A 228 -4.03 -7.88 -19.10
N ASN A 229 -3.01 -8.27 -19.87
CA ASN A 229 -2.98 -8.23 -21.35
C ASN A 229 -3.71 -9.42 -21.98
N LYS A 230 -4.64 -10.04 -21.24
CA LYS A 230 -5.34 -11.26 -21.64
C LYS A 230 -6.79 -11.32 -21.17
N PHE A 231 -7.44 -10.18 -20.97
CA PHE A 231 -8.89 -10.16 -21.04
C PHE A 231 -9.29 -10.19 -22.53
N GLU A 232 -9.20 -11.37 -23.15
CA GLU A 232 -9.44 -11.56 -24.59
C GLU A 232 -10.86 -11.15 -25.04
N ASP A 233 -11.78 -10.78 -24.13
CA ASP A 233 -13.17 -10.43 -24.49
C ASP A 233 -13.83 -9.27 -23.70
N GLU A 234 -13.14 -8.54 -22.80
CA GLU A 234 -13.80 -7.52 -21.94
C GLU A 234 -13.26 -6.09 -22.14
N THR A 235 -13.53 -5.51 -23.32
CA THR A 235 -13.22 -4.11 -23.66
C THR A 235 -13.76 -3.09 -22.64
N CYS A 236 -14.85 -3.42 -21.94
CA CYS A 236 -15.44 -2.59 -20.91
C CYS A 236 -14.53 -2.41 -19.68
N LEU A 237 -13.88 -3.49 -19.22
CA LEU A 237 -12.98 -3.44 -18.07
C LEU A 237 -11.74 -2.60 -18.37
N SER A 238 -11.12 -2.80 -19.54
CA SER A 238 -9.95 -2.02 -19.96
C SER A 238 -10.25 -0.53 -20.09
N SER A 239 -11.43 -0.16 -20.60
CA SER A 239 -11.83 1.25 -20.71
C SER A 239 -12.03 1.88 -19.34
N ARG A 240 -12.57 1.13 -18.38
CA ARG A 240 -12.77 1.60 -17.00
C ARG A 240 -11.45 1.72 -16.25
N LEU A 241 -10.56 0.73 -16.39
CA LEU A 241 -9.21 0.79 -15.83
C LEU A 241 -8.48 2.05 -16.33
N LEU A 242 -8.54 2.34 -17.63
CA LEU A 242 -7.96 3.57 -18.17
C LEU A 242 -8.56 4.83 -17.52
N GLN A 243 -9.89 4.90 -17.42
CA GLN A 243 -10.58 6.03 -16.77
C GLN A 243 -10.12 6.21 -15.32
N MET A 244 -9.93 5.12 -14.59
CA MET A 244 -9.49 5.16 -13.20
C MET A 244 -8.04 5.60 -13.05
N ILE A 245 -7.13 5.10 -13.90
CA ILE A 245 -5.74 5.55 -13.91
C ILE A 245 -5.70 7.06 -14.22
N LEU A 246 -6.53 7.55 -15.15
CA LEU A 246 -6.66 8.98 -15.43
C LEU A 246 -7.22 9.77 -14.23
N MET A 247 -8.23 9.25 -13.53
CA MET A 247 -8.75 9.87 -12.30
C MET A 247 -7.68 9.96 -11.22
N TYR A 248 -6.91 8.88 -11.03
CA TYR A 248 -5.79 8.83 -10.10
C TYR A 248 -4.71 9.86 -10.47
N ALA A 249 -4.32 9.91 -11.74
CA ALA A 249 -3.37 10.88 -12.26
C ALA A 249 -3.78 12.33 -11.99
N VAL A 250 -5.06 12.67 -12.21
CA VAL A 250 -5.58 14.01 -11.90
C VAL A 250 -5.52 14.32 -10.39
N ARG A 251 -5.77 13.34 -9.53
CA ARG A 251 -5.68 13.53 -8.07
C ARG A 251 -4.22 13.77 -7.63
N CYS A 252 -3.28 13.06 -8.23
CA CYS A 252 -1.86 13.13 -7.88
C CYS A 252 -1.11 14.31 -8.50
N CYS A 253 -1.45 14.74 -9.72
CA CYS A 253 -0.75 15.83 -10.40
C CYS A 253 -1.24 17.20 -9.92
N SER A 254 -0.34 18.08 -9.47
CA SER A 254 -0.70 19.41 -8.97
C SER A 254 -0.99 20.42 -10.07
N ASN A 255 -0.55 20.15 -11.31
CA ASN A 255 -0.68 21.08 -12.42
C ASN A 255 -0.93 20.33 -13.75
N GLU A 256 -1.33 21.11 -14.73
CA GLU A 256 -1.73 20.62 -16.05
C GLU A 256 -0.59 19.93 -16.80
N GLU A 257 0.64 20.46 -16.72
CA GLU A 257 1.80 19.92 -17.44
C GLU A 257 2.14 18.52 -16.94
N SER A 258 2.21 18.34 -15.61
CA SER A 258 2.41 17.03 -14.97
C SER A 258 1.35 16.03 -15.41
N PHE A 259 0.07 16.43 -15.45
CA PHE A 259 -1.01 15.56 -15.89
C PHE A 259 -0.92 15.20 -17.38
N HIS A 260 -0.55 16.14 -18.25
CA HIS A 260 -0.37 15.85 -19.68
C HIS A 260 0.81 14.93 -19.96
N PHE A 261 1.87 15.03 -19.16
CA PHE A 261 2.98 14.09 -19.23
C PHE A 261 2.49 12.69 -18.88
N GLU A 262 1.76 12.56 -17.76
CA GLU A 262 1.22 11.29 -17.32
C GLU A 262 0.23 10.67 -18.31
N ARG A 263 -0.72 11.46 -18.83
CA ARG A 263 -1.67 11.00 -19.85
C ARG A 263 -0.95 10.46 -21.09
N ARG A 264 0.13 11.12 -21.52
CA ARG A 264 0.95 10.65 -22.65
C ARG A 264 1.65 9.35 -22.31
N TYR A 265 2.18 9.22 -21.11
CA TYR A 265 2.78 7.99 -20.62
C TYR A 265 1.76 6.84 -20.64
N ILE A 266 0.59 7.00 -20.02
CA ILE A 266 -0.49 6.00 -20.00
C ILE A 266 -0.88 5.58 -21.43
N LYS A 267 -1.03 6.54 -22.36
CA LYS A 267 -1.31 6.23 -23.77
C LYS A 267 -0.22 5.35 -24.40
N LEU A 268 1.07 5.66 -24.15
CA LEU A 268 2.18 4.83 -24.63
C LEU A 268 2.14 3.42 -24.02
N VAL A 269 1.85 3.30 -22.73
CA VAL A 269 1.70 1.99 -22.07
C VAL A 269 0.59 1.19 -22.74
N TYR A 270 -0.61 1.74 -22.90
CA TYR A 270 -1.70 1.01 -23.56
C TYR A 270 -1.37 0.63 -25.02
N LEU A 271 -0.64 1.47 -25.76
CA LEU A 271 -0.18 1.13 -27.11
C LEU A 271 0.84 -0.03 -27.12
N LEU A 272 1.73 -0.10 -26.13
CA LEU A 272 2.66 -1.23 -25.96
C LEU A 272 1.95 -2.55 -25.62
N TYR A 273 0.69 -2.45 -25.20
CA TYR A 273 -0.21 -3.55 -24.87
C TYR A 273 -1.18 -3.89 -26.01
N ASP A 274 -0.87 -3.47 -27.24
CA ASP A 274 -1.66 -3.74 -28.44
C ASP A 274 -3.11 -3.19 -28.41
N PHE A 275 -3.43 -2.28 -27.48
CA PHE A 275 -4.71 -1.57 -27.53
C PHE A 275 -4.74 -0.63 -28.75
N SER A 276 -5.87 -0.61 -29.47
CA SER A 276 -6.00 0.25 -30.64
C SER A 276 -6.00 1.74 -30.27
N VAL A 277 -5.41 2.58 -31.12
CA VAL A 277 -5.42 4.06 -30.94
C VAL A 277 -6.84 4.59 -30.77
N HIS A 278 -7.79 4.07 -31.55
CA HIS A 278 -9.20 4.45 -31.48
C HIS A 278 -9.81 4.15 -30.11
N PHE A 279 -9.53 2.97 -29.55
CA PHE A 279 -9.99 2.61 -28.21
C PHE A 279 -9.44 3.56 -27.15
N ILE A 280 -8.12 3.83 -27.18
CA ILE A 280 -7.48 4.68 -26.19
C ILE A 280 -8.03 6.11 -26.27
N ASP A 281 -8.11 6.67 -27.48
CA ASP A 281 -8.62 8.01 -27.70
C ASP A 281 -10.09 8.10 -27.27
N ASP A 282 -10.96 7.17 -27.69
CA ASP A 282 -12.36 7.09 -27.26
C ASP A 282 -12.51 7.09 -25.73
N SER A 283 -11.75 6.25 -25.05
CA SER A 283 -11.79 6.13 -23.58
C SER A 283 -11.32 7.41 -22.89
N ILE A 284 -10.32 8.12 -23.44
CA ILE A 284 -9.88 9.43 -22.97
C ILE A 284 -10.97 10.50 -23.24
N GLN A 285 -11.62 10.51 -24.40
CA GLN A 285 -12.71 11.45 -24.67
C GLN A 285 -13.88 11.23 -23.71
N GLN A 286 -14.21 9.97 -23.42
CA GLN A 286 -15.24 9.60 -22.46
C GLN A 286 -14.89 10.08 -21.05
N PHE A 287 -13.64 9.94 -20.61
CA PHE A 287 -13.17 10.50 -19.35
C PHE A 287 -13.41 12.02 -19.29
N TYR A 288 -12.99 12.78 -20.30
CA TYR A 288 -13.22 14.23 -20.32
C TYR A 288 -14.72 14.57 -20.33
N LYS A 289 -15.51 13.88 -21.17
CA LYS A 289 -16.97 14.06 -21.24
C LYS A 289 -17.65 13.79 -19.89
N GLN A 290 -17.22 12.76 -19.18
CA GLN A 290 -17.72 12.40 -17.84
C GLN A 290 -17.51 13.54 -16.83
N PHE A 291 -16.39 14.25 -16.91
CA PHE A 291 -16.09 15.38 -16.04
C PHE A 291 -16.46 16.74 -16.64
N HIS A 292 -17.31 16.75 -17.68
CA HIS A 292 -17.72 17.95 -18.41
C HIS A 292 -16.54 18.83 -18.85
N ALA A 293 -15.43 18.18 -19.23
CA ALA A 293 -14.26 18.79 -19.81
C ALA A 293 -14.26 18.52 -21.33
N SER A 294 -13.82 19.49 -22.13
CA SER A 294 -13.66 19.32 -23.58
C SER A 294 -12.26 18.81 -23.87
N GLU A 295 -12.14 17.64 -24.50
CA GLU A 295 -10.84 17.17 -25.03
C GLU A 295 -10.40 17.99 -26.24
N VAL A 296 -11.37 18.45 -27.05
CA VAL A 296 -11.16 19.05 -28.38
C VAL A 296 -10.77 20.53 -28.32
N HIS A 297 -10.77 21.19 -27.15
CA HIS A 297 -10.61 22.65 -27.07
C HIS A 297 -9.48 23.13 -26.14
N TYR A 298 -8.38 22.39 -26.03
CA TYR A 298 -7.19 22.81 -25.27
C TYR A 298 -6.48 24.08 -25.81
N LEU A 299 -6.86 24.60 -26.99
CA LEU A 299 -6.34 25.86 -27.52
C LEU A 299 -7.32 27.05 -27.41
N ILE A 300 -8.62 26.82 -27.16
CA ILE A 300 -9.65 27.87 -27.31
C ILE A 300 -10.63 27.94 -26.13
N ASP A 301 -11.09 26.83 -25.57
CA ASP A 301 -11.91 26.82 -24.34
C ASP A 301 -11.09 26.30 -23.17
N ARG A 302 -10.51 27.26 -22.45
CA ARG A 302 -9.77 27.04 -21.21
C ARG A 302 -10.74 26.58 -20.11
N ILE A 303 -11.11 25.31 -20.07
CA ILE A 303 -11.43 24.70 -18.78
C ILE A 303 -10.08 24.56 -18.08
N PRO A 304 -9.78 25.39 -17.06
CA PRO A 304 -8.50 25.29 -16.37
C PRO A 304 -8.41 23.89 -15.78
N TYR A 305 -7.24 23.26 -15.85
CA TYR A 305 -6.97 21.95 -15.23
C TYR A 305 -7.52 21.87 -13.79
N GLU A 306 -7.44 22.97 -13.03
CA GLU A 306 -8.05 23.11 -11.70
C GLU A 306 -9.53 22.75 -11.63
N THR A 307 -10.32 23.09 -12.66
CA THR A 307 -11.75 22.76 -12.73
C THR A 307 -11.96 21.27 -12.96
N LEU A 308 -11.20 20.66 -13.88
CA LEU A 308 -11.22 19.21 -14.08
C LEU A 308 -10.84 18.50 -12.78
N ARG A 309 -9.72 18.92 -12.18
CA ARG A 309 -9.19 18.35 -10.94
C ARG A 309 -10.17 18.43 -9.79
N LYS A 310 -10.78 19.59 -9.59
CA LYS A 310 -11.85 19.78 -8.59
C LYS A 310 -13.01 18.81 -8.80
N ARG A 311 -13.48 18.64 -10.04
CA ARG A 311 -14.59 17.72 -10.36
C ARG A 311 -14.22 16.25 -10.13
N VAL A 312 -13.00 15.84 -10.51
CA VAL A 312 -12.49 14.49 -10.27
C VAL A 312 -12.40 14.20 -8.77
N ILE A 313 -11.83 15.12 -7.98
CA ILE A 313 -11.73 14.98 -6.52
C ILE A 313 -13.12 14.89 -5.90
N GLN A 314 -14.04 15.80 -6.24
CA GLN A 314 -15.42 15.77 -5.74
C GLN A 314 -16.14 14.46 -6.07
N ARG A 315 -15.96 13.95 -7.29
CA ARG A 315 -16.53 12.66 -7.68
C ARG A 315 -15.93 11.52 -6.87
N TYR A 316 -14.62 11.53 -6.66
CA TYR A 316 -13.94 10.51 -5.86
C TYR A 316 -14.40 10.54 -4.39
N GLU A 317 -14.57 11.72 -3.79
CA GLU A 317 -15.12 11.86 -2.43
C GLU A 317 -16.54 11.28 -2.31
N GLN A 318 -17.41 11.54 -3.30
CA GLN A 318 -18.74 10.92 -3.36
C GLN A 318 -18.64 9.39 -3.46
N LEU A 319 -17.68 8.89 -4.23
CA LEU A 319 -17.44 7.47 -4.38
C LEU A 319 -16.96 6.83 -3.06
N ILE A 320 -16.06 7.47 -2.30
CA ILE A 320 -15.66 6.98 -0.97
C ILE A 320 -16.85 6.86 -0.01
N VAL A 321 -17.74 7.86 0.01
CA VAL A 321 -18.94 7.83 0.86
C VAL A 321 -19.83 6.63 0.50
N LEU A 322 -19.99 6.35 -0.79
CA LEU A 322 -20.70 5.16 -1.27
C LEU A 322 -19.98 3.87 -0.89
N LYS A 323 -18.64 3.81 -1.04
CA LYS A 323 -17.82 2.66 -0.63
C LYS A 323 -18.02 2.31 0.84
N ASN A 324 -18.01 3.32 1.72
CA ASN A 324 -18.20 3.11 3.15
C ASN A 324 -19.61 2.59 3.47
N ARG A 325 -20.63 3.12 2.78
CA ARG A 325 -22.01 2.62 2.88
C ARG A 325 -22.10 1.16 2.40
N TRP A 326 -21.47 0.84 1.28
CA TRP A 326 -21.48 -0.50 0.73
C TRP A 326 -20.65 -1.47 1.54
N SER A 327 -19.55 -1.05 2.16
CA SER A 327 -18.78 -1.91 3.06
C SER A 327 -19.63 -2.37 4.25
N MET A 328 -20.52 -1.51 4.76
CA MET A 328 -21.51 -1.91 5.75
C MET A 328 -22.57 -2.86 5.16
N GLU A 329 -23.04 -2.61 3.95
CA GLU A 329 -24.00 -3.50 3.26
C GLU A 329 -23.40 -4.88 2.95
N ILE A 330 -22.13 -4.97 2.52
CA ILE A 330 -21.36 -6.21 2.30
C ILE A 330 -21.21 -6.98 3.60
N GLN A 331 -20.89 -6.30 4.70
CA GLN A 331 -20.85 -6.94 6.03
C GLN A 331 -22.23 -7.45 6.48
N MET A 332 -23.32 -6.87 5.97
CA MET A 332 -24.69 -7.35 6.18
C MET A 332 -25.12 -8.47 5.23
N ILE A 333 -24.36 -8.75 4.16
CA ILE A 333 -24.53 -9.98 3.37
C ILE A 333 -24.03 -11.13 4.25
N GLN A 334 -24.91 -11.57 5.15
CA GLN A 334 -24.73 -12.79 5.94
C GLN A 334 -24.43 -13.95 4.98
N PRO A 335 -23.69 -14.99 5.42
CA PRO A 335 -23.54 -16.21 4.64
C PRO A 335 -24.93 -16.85 4.45
N ILE A 336 -25.58 -16.55 3.32
CA ILE A 336 -26.84 -17.18 2.95
C ILE A 336 -26.50 -18.64 2.62
N PHE A 337 -27.07 -19.58 3.36
CA PHE A 337 -26.89 -21.01 3.08
C PHE A 337 -27.45 -21.32 1.68
N PHE A 338 -26.56 -21.66 0.75
CA PHE A 338 -26.92 -21.88 -0.65
C PHE A 338 -27.42 -23.32 -0.86
N SER A 339 -28.71 -23.52 -1.09
CA SER A 339 -29.29 -24.84 -1.43
C SER A 339 -29.85 -24.93 -2.85
N ASP A 340 -29.98 -23.81 -3.58
CA ASP A 340 -30.66 -23.74 -4.88
C ASP A 340 -29.73 -23.22 -6.01
N PRO A 341 -29.66 -23.86 -7.19
CA PRO A 341 -28.94 -23.38 -8.37
C PRO A 341 -29.31 -21.96 -8.84
N SER A 342 -30.56 -21.52 -8.68
CA SER A 342 -30.97 -20.14 -9.03
C SER A 342 -30.32 -19.08 -8.14
N MET A 343 -29.93 -19.46 -6.92
CA MET A 343 -29.19 -18.61 -5.99
C MET A 343 -27.71 -18.50 -6.34
N LEU A 344 -27.16 -19.43 -7.14
CA LEU A 344 -25.79 -19.33 -7.67
C LEU A 344 -25.69 -18.22 -8.70
N ASP A 345 -26.69 -18.11 -9.58
CA ASP A 345 -26.72 -17.03 -10.58
C ASP A 345 -26.97 -15.68 -9.90
N TYR A 346 -27.83 -15.64 -8.87
CA TYR A 346 -27.99 -14.47 -8.00
C TYR A 346 -26.68 -14.08 -7.30
N PHE A 347 -25.95 -15.04 -6.71
CA PHE A 347 -24.65 -14.79 -6.08
C PHE A 347 -23.61 -14.31 -7.09
N LYS A 348 -23.50 -14.95 -8.26
CA LYS A 348 -22.59 -14.49 -9.32
C LYS A 348 -22.92 -13.08 -9.74
N HIS A 349 -24.18 -12.78 -10.03
CA HIS A 349 -24.60 -11.45 -10.45
C HIS A 349 -24.29 -10.41 -9.37
N HIS A 350 -24.61 -10.69 -8.11
CA HIS A 350 -24.27 -9.79 -7.01
C HIS A 350 -22.79 -9.70 -6.70
N PHE A 351 -22.02 -10.77 -6.86
CA PHE A 351 -20.57 -10.80 -6.66
C PHE A 351 -19.85 -10.07 -7.78
N PHE A 352 -20.30 -10.21 -9.04
CA PHE A 352 -19.80 -9.43 -10.17
C PHE A 352 -20.21 -7.97 -10.04
N ASP A 353 -21.45 -7.65 -9.68
CA ASP A 353 -21.85 -6.27 -9.35
C ASP A 353 -20.99 -5.72 -8.20
N LEU A 354 -20.63 -6.56 -7.22
CA LEU A 354 -19.81 -6.15 -6.09
C LEU A 354 -18.37 -5.95 -6.49
N LEU A 355 -17.78 -6.84 -7.28
CA LEU A 355 -16.44 -6.69 -7.84
C LEU A 355 -16.39 -5.48 -8.77
N GLU A 356 -17.36 -5.32 -9.66
CA GLU A 356 -17.51 -4.15 -10.53
C GLU A 356 -17.56 -2.87 -9.70
N LYS A 357 -18.33 -2.88 -8.60
CA LYS A 357 -18.33 -1.78 -7.65
C LYS A 357 -16.95 -1.63 -7.01
N CYS A 358 -16.35 -2.64 -6.38
CA CYS A 358 -15.03 -2.57 -5.73
C CYS A 358 -13.94 -2.06 -6.68
N PHE A 359 -13.87 -2.59 -7.90
CA PHE A 359 -13.00 -2.12 -8.96
C PHE A 359 -13.33 -0.70 -9.40
N LEU A 360 -14.58 -0.21 -9.33
CA LEU A 360 -14.88 1.23 -9.54
C LEU A 360 -14.34 2.16 -8.44
N PHE A 361 -14.03 1.66 -7.23
CA PHE A 361 -13.56 2.51 -6.11
C PHE A 361 -12.04 2.51 -5.91
N GLU A 362 -11.36 1.40 -6.18
CA GLU A 362 -9.92 1.28 -5.93
C GLU A 362 -9.21 0.58 -7.11
N PRO A 363 -8.41 1.31 -7.93
CA PRO A 363 -7.66 0.70 -9.03
C PRO A 363 -6.51 -0.17 -8.53
N GLU A 364 -6.14 -0.03 -7.24
CA GLU A 364 -5.12 -0.79 -6.53
C GLU A 364 -5.70 -1.97 -5.74
N PHE A 365 -6.97 -2.34 -5.98
CA PHE A 365 -7.62 -3.46 -5.31
C PHE A 365 -6.83 -4.75 -5.53
N HIS A 366 -6.12 -5.19 -4.50
CA HIS A 366 -5.39 -6.45 -4.53
C HIS A 366 -6.38 -7.59 -4.24
N GLU A 367 -6.44 -8.61 -5.10
CA GLU A 367 -7.30 -9.79 -4.90
C GLU A 367 -7.09 -10.47 -3.53
N ASN A 368 -5.90 -10.30 -2.94
CA ASN A 368 -5.54 -10.80 -1.61
C ASN A 368 -6.24 -10.06 -0.45
N GLU A 369 -6.86 -8.91 -0.70
CA GLU A 369 -7.63 -8.14 0.30
C GLU A 369 -9.07 -8.66 0.46
N ILE A 370 -9.54 -9.49 -0.49
CA ILE A 370 -10.78 -10.25 -0.29
C ILE A 370 -10.48 -11.45 0.60
N GLU A 371 -10.53 -11.23 1.91
CA GLU A 371 -10.55 -12.34 2.87
C GLU A 371 -11.95 -12.96 2.89
N ILE A 372 -12.22 -13.91 1.99
CA ILE A 372 -13.40 -14.78 2.11
C ILE A 372 -13.23 -15.59 3.40
N ARG A 373 -13.95 -15.20 4.45
CA ARG A 373 -13.84 -15.83 5.77
C ARG A 373 -13.91 -17.35 5.67
N LEU A 374 -12.99 -18.06 6.33
CA LEU A 374 -12.91 -19.54 6.34
C LEU A 374 -14.23 -20.21 6.75
N ASP A 375 -15.04 -19.55 7.57
CA ASP A 375 -16.37 -20.02 7.99
C ASP A 375 -17.35 -20.14 6.81
N PHE A 376 -17.15 -19.31 5.78
CA PHE A 376 -17.84 -19.39 4.49
C PHE A 376 -17.38 -20.64 3.74
N ILE A 377 -16.06 -20.86 3.62
CA ILE A 377 -15.43 -21.97 2.86
C ILE A 377 -15.88 -23.35 3.35
N ASN A 378 -16.00 -23.53 4.67
CA ASN A 378 -16.38 -24.81 5.26
C ASN A 378 -17.84 -25.22 5.00
N ASN A 379 -18.69 -24.29 4.53
CA ASN A 379 -20.12 -24.51 4.31
C ASN A 379 -20.55 -24.28 2.84
N ILE A 380 -19.59 -24.19 1.92
CA ILE A 380 -19.86 -23.96 0.50
C ILE A 380 -20.37 -25.26 -0.15
N PRO A 381 -21.49 -25.24 -0.90
CA PRO A 381 -21.90 -26.36 -1.73
C PRO A 381 -20.76 -26.80 -2.68
N PRO A 382 -20.55 -28.10 -2.90
CA PRO A 382 -19.48 -28.60 -3.77
C PRO A 382 -19.45 -27.98 -5.18
N SER A 383 -20.58 -27.51 -5.70
CA SER A 383 -20.68 -26.79 -6.98
C SER A 383 -20.04 -25.39 -6.95
N ILE A 384 -20.18 -24.64 -5.86
CA ILE A 384 -19.53 -23.33 -5.68
C ILE A 384 -18.06 -23.52 -5.35
N MET A 385 -17.70 -24.56 -4.58
CA MET A 385 -16.30 -24.89 -4.32
C MET A 385 -15.59 -25.29 -5.62
N LYS A 386 -16.25 -26.10 -6.46
CA LYS A 386 -15.78 -26.43 -7.81
C LYS A 386 -15.70 -25.18 -8.71
N TYR A 387 -16.62 -24.23 -8.59
CA TYR A 387 -16.51 -22.93 -9.28
C TYR A 387 -15.28 -22.15 -8.80
N PHE A 388 -15.04 -21.99 -7.50
CA PHE A 388 -13.83 -21.33 -6.97
C PHE A 388 -12.55 -22.12 -7.27
N GLU A 389 -12.59 -23.45 -7.40
CA GLU A 389 -11.45 -24.26 -7.81
C GLU A 389 -11.16 -24.17 -9.31
N GLN A 390 -12.18 -23.98 -10.13
CA GLN A 390 -12.10 -23.82 -11.58
C GLN A 390 -11.85 -22.36 -12.03
N GLN A 391 -12.25 -21.39 -11.21
CA GLN A 391 -12.19 -19.93 -11.43
C GLN A 391 -11.38 -19.21 -10.34
N LYS A 392 -10.49 -19.91 -9.63
CA LYS A 392 -9.44 -19.25 -8.86
C LYS A 392 -8.65 -18.38 -9.84
N PRO A 393 -8.27 -17.13 -9.51
CA PRO A 393 -7.22 -16.48 -10.26
C PRO A 393 -6.03 -17.44 -10.23
N LEU A 394 -5.60 -17.85 -11.43
CA LEU A 394 -4.78 -19.03 -11.56
C LEU A 394 -3.41 -18.78 -10.91
N ARG A 395 -3.04 -19.71 -10.02
CA ARG A 395 -1.75 -19.78 -9.31
C ARG A 395 -0.49 -19.80 -10.22
N HIS A 396 -0.64 -19.82 -11.55
CA HIS A 396 0.49 -19.80 -12.48
C HIS A 396 1.04 -18.40 -12.78
N ILE A 397 0.48 -17.34 -12.16
CA ILE A 397 1.07 -16.00 -12.12
C ILE A 397 2.21 -15.91 -11.07
N LEU A 398 2.43 -16.94 -10.24
CA LEU A 398 3.58 -17.03 -9.33
C LEU A 398 4.33 -18.34 -9.54
N MET A 399 5.17 -18.41 -10.58
CA MET A 399 6.47 -19.09 -10.67
C MET A 399 6.86 -19.30 -12.14
N LEU A 400 8.01 -18.77 -12.53
CA LEU A 400 8.66 -19.06 -13.81
C LEU A 400 8.89 -20.57 -13.97
N PRO A 401 8.57 -21.20 -15.12
CA PRO A 401 9.23 -22.41 -15.55
C PRO A 401 10.47 -22.02 -16.36
N MET A 402 11.57 -21.74 -15.67
CA MET A 402 12.88 -22.10 -16.21
C MET A 402 12.99 -23.64 -16.12
N GLU A 403 13.36 -24.23 -17.25
CA GLU A 403 13.81 -25.62 -17.43
C GLU A 403 12.80 -26.77 -17.24
N LYS A 404 12.09 -27.09 -18.33
CA LYS A 404 11.89 -28.49 -18.76
C LYS A 404 11.55 -28.59 -20.25
N LYS A 405 12.48 -28.17 -21.10
CA LYS A 405 12.63 -28.70 -22.47
C LYS A 405 14.00 -29.34 -22.57
N ASN A 406 14.09 -30.58 -22.11
CA ASN A 406 14.90 -31.67 -22.68
C ASN A 406 14.81 -32.90 -21.76
N ARG A 407 13.65 -33.53 -21.75
CA ARG A 407 13.51 -34.98 -21.53
C ARG A 407 12.21 -35.39 -22.20
N ASN A 408 12.31 -36.35 -23.11
CA ASN A 408 11.25 -37.00 -23.89
C ASN A 408 10.95 -36.36 -25.26
N LYS A 409 11.99 -36.28 -26.09
CA LYS A 409 11.87 -36.68 -27.50
C LYS A 409 12.75 -37.93 -27.66
N TYR A 410 12.10 -39.01 -28.10
CA TYR A 410 12.66 -40.33 -28.48
C TYR A 410 12.83 -41.37 -27.37
N GLU A 411 11.70 -41.92 -26.90
CA GLU A 411 11.54 -43.38 -26.79
C GLU A 411 10.23 -43.78 -27.46
N SER A 412 10.34 -44.36 -28.66
CA SER A 412 9.49 -45.40 -29.29
C SER A 412 9.65 -45.34 -30.82
N ASN A 413 10.66 -46.07 -31.33
CA ASN A 413 10.42 -47.26 -32.16
C ASN A 413 11.72 -47.81 -32.76
N ASP A 414 11.89 -49.11 -32.53
CA ASP A 414 12.43 -50.14 -33.41
C ASP A 414 13.88 -50.06 -33.91
N GLY A 415 14.72 -50.92 -33.31
CA GLY A 415 15.04 -52.21 -33.92
C GLY A 415 15.80 -52.23 -35.26
N HIS A 416 17.12 -52.41 -35.19
CA HIS A 416 17.96 -53.39 -35.91
C HIS A 416 19.42 -52.92 -35.87
N GLU A 417 20.31 -53.61 -35.15
CA GLU A 417 21.12 -54.72 -35.67
C GLU A 417 22.13 -54.29 -36.76
N LYS A 418 23.42 -54.14 -36.39
CA LYS A 418 24.61 -54.77 -37.03
C LYS A 418 25.93 -54.01 -36.79
N THR A 419 26.79 -54.66 -36.02
CA THR A 419 28.21 -55.03 -36.26
C THR A 419 29.30 -53.99 -36.60
N ILE A 420 30.40 -54.19 -35.85
CA ILE A 420 31.81 -53.77 -35.97
C ILE A 420 32.15 -52.41 -35.40
#